data_AF-A0A3D1ZU47-F1
#
_entry.id   AF-A0A3D1ZU47-F1
#
_cell.length_a   1.000
_cell.length_b   1.000
_cell.length_c   1.000
_cell.angle_alpha   90.00
_cell.angle_beta   90.00
_cell.angle_gamma   90.00
#
_symmetry.space_group_name_H-M   'P 1'
#
loop_
_entity.id
_entity.type
_entity.pdbx_description
1 polymer ?
#
loop_
_entity_poly.entity_id
_entity_poly.type
_entity_poly.pdbx_seq_one_letter_code
_entity_poly.pdbx_strand_id
1 'polypeptide(L)' 'MTSGSTSGIQVTHIARIEERLKALNTAFDIDDMNIPGWRLQPLKGKRNKQWSITVSGNWRIVFGPI' A
#
# COMPACT_ATOMS: atom_id res chain seq x y z
N MET A 1 -14.23 -15.49 -7.87
CA MET A 1 -14.00 -14.14 -8.40
C MET A 1 -14.65 -13.16 -7.45
N THR A 2 -13.87 -12.49 -6.59
CA THR A 2 -14.39 -11.37 -5.80
C THR A 2 -14.41 -10.15 -6.70
N SER A 3 -15.60 -9.61 -7.00
CA SER A 3 -15.71 -8.35 -7.72
C SER A 3 -15.09 -7.24 -6.87
N GLY A 4 -14.08 -6.54 -7.40
CA GLY A 4 -13.51 -5.36 -6.75
C GLY A 4 -14.56 -4.25 -6.65
N SER A 5 -14.59 -3.54 -5.53
CA SER A 5 -15.45 -2.36 -5.32
C SER A 5 -14.59 -1.15 -5.00
N THR A 6 -14.86 -0.03 -5.66
CA THR A 6 -14.17 1.25 -5.45
C THR A 6 -14.95 2.19 -4.54
N SER A 7 -16.08 1.74 -3.99
CA SER A 7 -16.90 2.53 -3.07
C SER A 7 -16.08 2.95 -1.84
N GLY A 8 -16.07 4.25 -1.55
CA GLY A 8 -15.30 4.83 -0.44
C GLY A 8 -13.86 5.23 -0.78
N ILE A 9 -13.40 5.00 -2.01
CA ILE A 9 -12.08 5.44 -2.50
C ILE A 9 -12.25 6.71 -3.34
N GLN A 10 -11.32 7.66 -3.20
CA GLN A 10 -11.29 8.81 -4.12
C GLN A 10 -10.89 8.36 -5.52
N VAL A 11 -11.68 8.74 -6.53
CA VAL A 11 -11.52 8.30 -7.93
C VAL A 11 -10.09 8.51 -8.45
N THR A 12 -9.47 9.64 -8.09
CA THR A 12 -8.11 10.01 -8.48
C THR A 12 -7.02 9.07 -7.91
N HIS A 13 -7.33 8.29 -6.88
CA HIS A 13 -6.39 7.38 -6.24
C HIS A 13 -6.57 5.92 -6.66
N ILE A 14 -7.64 5.57 -7.39
CA ILE A 14 -7.98 4.18 -7.73
C ILE A 14 -6.81 3.49 -8.43
N ALA A 15 -6.30 4.06 -9.54
CA ALA A 15 -5.22 3.44 -10.30
C ALA A 15 -3.94 3.20 -9.46
N ARG A 16 -3.60 4.15 -8.59
CA ARG A 16 -2.44 4.05 -7.69
C ARG A 16 -2.64 3.00 -6.61
N ILE A 17 -3.86 2.89 -6.06
CA ILE A 17 -4.20 1.89 -5.06
C ILE A 17 -4.17 0.51 -5.69
N GLU A 18 -4.76 0.33 -6.87
CA GLU A 18 -4.72 -0.94 -7.60
C GLU A 18 -3.30 -1.38 -7.93
N GLU A 19 -2.45 -0.47 -8.41
CA GLU A 19 -1.03 -0.73 -8.68
C GLU A 19 -0.31 -1.27 -7.42
N ARG A 20 -0.53 -0.61 -6.27
CA ARG A 20 0.12 -0.98 -5.01
C ARG A 20 -0.41 -2.29 -4.44
N LEU A 21 -1.71 -2.54 -4.56
CA LEU A 21 -2.32 -3.81 -4.13
C LEU A 21 -1.86 -4.97 -5.01
N LYS A 22 -1.68 -4.76 -6.32
CA LYS A 22 -1.11 -5.77 -7.23
C LYS A 22 0.32 -6.12 -6.84
N ALA A 23 1.17 -5.11 -6.63
CA ALA A 23 2.55 -5.34 -6.17
C ALA A 23 2.59 -6.07 -4.81
N LEU A 24 1.77 -5.64 -3.85
CA LEU A 24 1.68 -6.28 -2.54
C LEU A 24 1.23 -7.74 -2.63
N ASN A 25 0.31 -8.06 -3.54
CA ASN A 25 -0.15 -9.43 -3.76
C ASN A 25 0.92 -10.34 -4.38
N THR A 26 1.96 -9.78 -5.00
CA THR A 26 3.03 -10.54 -5.67
C THR A 26 4.38 -10.44 -4.97
N ALA A 27 4.49 -9.64 -3.91
CA ALA A 27 5.72 -9.46 -3.16
C ALA A 27 6.05 -10.71 -2.34
N PHE A 28 7.33 -11.10 -2.32
CA PHE A 28 7.88 -12.18 -1.52
C PHE A 28 8.56 -11.66 -0.26
N ASP A 29 9.06 -10.43 -0.30
CA ASP A 29 9.63 -9.74 0.84
C ASP A 29 9.28 -8.25 0.85
N ILE A 30 9.80 -7.55 1.84
CA ILE A 30 9.50 -6.12 2.03
C ILE A 30 10.24 -5.22 1.04
N ASP A 31 11.37 -5.66 0.50
CA ASP A 31 12.18 -4.89 -0.45
C ASP A 31 11.51 -4.83 -1.83
N ASP A 32 10.69 -5.82 -2.19
CA ASP A 32 9.79 -5.77 -3.35
C ASP A 32 8.83 -4.56 -3.32
N MET A 33 8.51 -4.05 -2.12
CA MET A 33 7.65 -2.88 -1.94
C MET A 33 8.43 -1.56 -1.88
N ASN A 34 9.77 -1.60 -1.96
CA ASN A 34 10.65 -0.42 -1.94
C ASN A 34 10.75 0.25 -3.31
N ILE A 35 9.60 0.51 -3.93
CA ILE A 35 9.51 1.11 -5.27
C ILE A 35 9.73 2.63 -5.17
N PRO A 36 10.55 3.23 -6.05
CA PRO A 36 10.78 4.67 -6.07
C PRO A 36 9.47 5.48 -6.07
N GLY A 37 9.40 6.47 -5.18
CA GLY A 37 8.21 7.31 -5.01
C GLY A 37 7.13 6.75 -4.09
N TRP A 38 7.20 5.47 -3.69
CA TRP A 38 6.23 4.89 -2.76
C TRP A 38 6.57 5.21 -1.30
N ARG A 39 7.81 5.63 -1.01
CA ARG A 39 8.26 6.06 0.32
C ARG A 39 7.93 5.01 1.39
N LEU A 40 8.37 3.77 1.15
CA LEU A 40 8.21 2.68 2.09
C LEU A 40 8.83 3.03 3.44
N GLN A 41 8.04 2.93 4.51
CA GLN A 41 8.51 3.25 5.86
C GLN A 41 7.91 2.30 6.91
N PRO A 42 8.73 1.81 7.86
CA PRO A 42 8.22 1.05 8.99
C PRO A 42 7.50 1.98 9.97
N LEU A 43 6.38 1.51 10.50
CA LEU A 43 5.62 2.22 11.53
C LEU A 43 6.15 1.91 12.93
N LYS A 44 5.97 2.88 13.84
CA LYS A 44 6.48 2.82 15.22
C LYS A 44 5.34 2.74 16.25
N GLY A 45 5.70 2.45 17.49
CA GLY A 45 4.76 2.41 18.62
C GLY A 45 3.77 1.25 18.53
N LYS A 46 2.47 1.53 18.72
CA LYS A 46 1.41 0.50 18.69
C LYS A 46 1.26 -0.20 17.33
N ARG A 47 1.79 0.40 16.26
CA ARG A 47 1.80 -0.17 14.90
C ARG A 47 3.17 -0.73 14.51
N ASN A 48 3.99 -1.06 15.49
CA ASN A 48 5.23 -1.79 15.23
C ASN A 48 4.93 -3.08 14.42
N LYS A 49 5.85 -3.46 13.53
CA LYS A 49 5.70 -4.56 12.54
C LYS A 49 4.72 -4.28 11.38
N GLN A 50 4.27 -3.04 11.22
CA GLN A 50 3.54 -2.61 10.03
C GLN A 50 4.39 -1.68 9.18
N TRP A 51 4.06 -1.63 7.90
CA TRP A 51 4.71 -0.80 6.90
C TRP A 51 3.69 0.13 6.26
N SER A 52 4.18 1.26 5.77
CA SER A 52 3.36 2.29 5.12
C SER A 52 3.98 2.69 3.79
N ILE A 53 3.15 2.80 2.76
CA ILE A 53 3.51 3.37 1.46
C ILE A 53 2.56 4.51 1.09
N THR A 54 3.07 5.46 0.32
CA THR A 54 2.36 6.66 -0.13
C THR A 54 1.54 6.39 -1.39
N VAL A 55 0.27 6.82 -1.35
CA VAL A 55 -0.62 6.85 -2.52
C VAL A 55 -0.62 8.25 -3.15
N SER A 56 -0.93 9.27 -2.35
CA SER A 56 -0.97 10.68 -2.78
C SER A 56 -1.09 11.61 -1.58
N GLY A 57 -0.32 12.69 -1.50
CA GLY A 57 -0.39 13.64 -0.38
C GLY A 57 -0.28 12.93 0.98
N ASN A 58 -1.34 12.99 1.79
CA ASN A 58 -1.43 12.32 3.10
C ASN A 58 -2.03 10.90 3.06
N TRP A 59 -2.47 10.41 1.89
CA TRP A 59 -2.99 9.06 1.73
C TRP A 59 -1.87 8.02 1.80
N ARG A 60 -2.09 7.01 2.63
CA ARG A 60 -1.16 5.88 2.86
C ARG A 60 -1.92 4.57 2.77
N ILE A 61 -1.27 3.54 2.23
CA ILE A 61 -1.66 2.14 2.46
C ILE A 61 -0.76 1.62 3.57
N VAL A 62 -1.37 1.03 4.60
CA VAL A 62 -0.67 0.41 5.73
C VAL A 62 -0.94 -1.09 5.68
N PHE A 63 0.11 -1.89 5.75
CA PHE A 63 0.05 -3.34 5.69
C PHE A 63 0.98 -3.98 6.72
N GLY A 64 0.71 -5.25 7.04
CA GLY A 64 1.53 -6.04 7.96
C GLY A 64 2.81 -6.54 7.29
N PRO A 65 3.52 -7.50 7.93
CA PRO A 65 4.60 -8.22 7.29
C PRO A 65 4.12 -8.98 6.05
N ILE A 66 5.00 -9.09 5.05
CA ILE A 66 4.88 -9.95 3.87
C ILE A 66 5.54 -11.29 4.23
#